data_AF-A0A4R8H1G9-F1
#
_entry.id   AF-A0A4R8H1G9-F1
#
_cell.length_a   1.000
_cell.length_b   1.000
_cell.length_c   1.000
_cell.angle_alpha   90.00
_cell.angle_beta   90.00
_cell.angle_gamma   90.00
#
_symmetry.space_group_name_H-M   'P 1'
#
loop_
_entity.id
_entity.type
_entity.pdbx_description
1 polymer ?
#
loop_
_entity_poly.entity_id
_entity_poly.type
_entity_poly.pdbx_seq_one_letter_code
_entity_poly.pdbx_strand_id
1 'polypeptide(L)'
;MAEWSLGMVNKSLEEMKESDIEQYDQTLKMFLLATEAATHFLKNDQEFREKFAKIHAEFIKSPESKSVIEESIKAYEKLKK
;
A
#
# COMPACT_ATOMS: atom_id res chain seq x y z
N MET A 1 3.86 -7.43 -18.66
CA MET A 1 3.06 -7.53 -17.43
C MET A 1 2.16 -6.32 -17.39
N ALA A 2 0.84 -6.51 -17.26
CA ALA A 2 -0.07 -5.37 -17.16
C ALA A 2 0.23 -4.63 -15.85
N GLU A 3 0.58 -3.35 -15.91
CA GLU A 3 0.61 -2.50 -14.72
C GLU A 3 -0.84 -2.22 -14.32
N TRP A 4 -1.28 -2.82 -13.22
CA TRP A 4 -2.58 -2.51 -12.65
C TRP A 4 -2.40 -1.31 -11.74
N SER A 5 -3.05 -0.19 -12.10
CA SER A 5 -3.11 0.95 -11.18
C SER A 5 -3.93 0.58 -9.94
N LEU A 6 -3.63 1.20 -8.80
CA LEU A 6 -4.43 1.06 -7.58
C LEU A 6 -5.92 1.34 -7.83
N GLY A 7 -6.24 2.29 -8.72
CA GLY A 7 -7.61 2.58 -9.12
C GLY A 7 -8.30 1.44 -9.88
N MET A 8 -7.57 0.73 -10.73
CA MET A 8 -8.10 -0.46 -11.42
C MET A 8 -8.34 -1.61 -10.46
N VAL A 9 -7.41 -1.85 -9.52
CA VAL A 9 -7.57 -2.88 -8.49
C VAL A 9 -8.80 -2.58 -7.63
N ASN A 10 -8.99 -1.32 -7.24
CA ASN A 10 -10.13 -0.92 -6.42
C ASN A 10 -11.48 -1.12 -7.17
N LYS A 11 -11.52 -0.76 -8.45
CA LYS A 11 -12.69 -0.97 -9.31
C LYS A 11 -13.02 -2.45 -9.47
N SER A 12 -12.00 -3.29 -9.70
CA SER A 12 -12.19 -4.75 -9.80
C SER A 12 -12.64 -5.39 -8.49
N LEU A 13 -12.21 -4.87 -7.34
CA LEU A 13 -12.69 -5.34 -6.04
C LEU A 13 -14.17 -5.00 -5.80
N GLU A 14 -14.62 -3.79 -6.15
CA GLU A 14 -16.05 -3.44 -6.04
C GLU A 14 -16.91 -4.25 -7.02
N GLU A 15 -16.45 -4.45 -8.26
CA GLU A 15 -17.13 -5.31 -9.24
C GLU A 15 -17.21 -6.77 -8.75
N MET A 16 -16.17 -7.27 -8.08
CA MET A 16 -16.15 -8.61 -7.49
C MET A 16 -17.12 -8.72 -6.30
N LYS A 17 -17.18 -7.69 -5.45
CA LYS A 17 -18.12 -7.64 -4.31
C LYS A 17 -19.58 -7.72 -4.75
N GLU A 18 -19.91 -7.12 -5.89
CA GLU A 18 -21.27 -7.14 -6.45
C GLU A 18 -21.62 -8.45 -7.17
N SER A 19 -20.62 -9.16 -7.71
CA SER A 19 -20.83 -10.34 -8.56
C SER A 19 -20.57 -11.68 -7.86
N ASP A 20 -19.59 -11.76 -6.97
CA ASP A 20 -19.20 -12.94 -6.21
C ASP A 20 -18.62 -12.55 -4.84
N ILE A 21 -19.49 -12.51 -3.84
CA ILE A 21 -19.11 -12.09 -2.48
C ILE A 21 -18.17 -13.08 -1.79
N GLU A 22 -18.22 -14.37 -2.15
CA GLU A 22 -17.33 -15.37 -1.56
C GLU A 22 -15.91 -15.19 -2.10
N GLN A 23 -15.78 -14.96 -3.40
CA GLN A 23 -14.48 -14.64 -4.02
C GLN A 23 -13.93 -13.30 -3.50
N TYR A 24 -14.78 -12.31 -3.31
CA TYR A 24 -14.41 -11.04 -2.70
C TYR A 24 -13.85 -11.23 -1.27
N ASP A 25 -14.55 -11.97 -0.42
CA ASP A 25 -14.12 -12.23 0.96
C ASP A 25 -12.79 -13.00 1.02
N GLN A 26 -12.62 -14.00 0.15
CA GLN A 26 -11.36 -14.74 0.04
C GLN A 26 -10.21 -13.82 -0.40
N THR A 27 -10.46 -12.96 -1.39
CA THR A 27 -9.47 -12.00 -1.89
C THR A 27 -9.07 -11.00 -0.80
N LEU A 28 -10.05 -10.46 -0.07
CA LEU A 28 -9.81 -9.56 1.05
C LEU A 28 -8.97 -10.23 2.14
N LYS A 29 -9.28 -11.49 2.47
CA LYS A 29 -8.51 -12.28 3.45
C LYS A 29 -7.06 -12.49 3.00
N MET A 30 -6.81 -12.71 1.71
CA MET A 30 -5.44 -12.81 1.19
C MET A 30 -4.67 -11.49 1.34
N PHE A 31 -5.29 -10.35 1.05
CA PHE A 31 -4.67 -9.03 1.26
C PHE A 31 -4.35 -8.76 2.73
N LEU A 32 -5.25 -9.14 3.64
CA LEU A 32 -5.02 -9.01 5.09
C LEU A 32 -3.82 -9.85 5.54
N LEU A 33 -3.77 -11.13 5.14
CA LEU A 33 -2.64 -12.02 5.46
C LEU A 33 -1.32 -11.51 4.87
N ALA A 34 -1.32 -11.02 3.64
CA ALA A 34 -0.15 -10.43 3.02
C ALA A 34 0.34 -9.18 3.79
N THR A 35 -0.60 -8.37 4.27
CA THR A 35 -0.30 -7.17 5.09
C THR A 35 0.29 -7.55 6.45
N GLU A 36 -0.24 -8.57 7.11
CA GLU A 36 0.30 -9.09 8.36
C GLU A 36 1.72 -9.64 8.17
N ALA A 37 1.94 -10.42 7.12
CA ALA A 37 3.26 -10.95 6.78
C ALA A 37 4.26 -9.83 6.51
N ALA A 38 3.90 -8.84 5.67
CA ALA A 38 4.74 -7.68 5.39
C ALA A 38 5.04 -6.88 6.67
N THR A 39 4.07 -6.72 7.55
CA THR A 39 4.25 -6.03 8.85
C THR A 39 5.19 -6.80 9.76
N HIS A 40 5.08 -8.13 9.80
CA HIS A 40 5.99 -8.99 10.55
C HIS A 40 7.43 -8.84 10.05
N PHE A 41 7.65 -8.92 8.74
CA PHE A 41 8.98 -8.73 8.16
C PHE A 41 9.52 -7.32 8.40
N LEU A 42 8.68 -6.28 8.29
CA LEU A 42 9.09 -4.92 8.60
C LEU A 42 9.65 -4.80 10.03
N LYS A 43 9.05 -5.49 11.00
CA LYS A 43 9.52 -5.48 12.40
C LYS A 43 10.79 -6.30 12.61
N ASN A 44 10.87 -7.48 12.00
CA ASN A 44 11.85 -8.49 12.40
C ASN A 44 13.01 -8.67 11.42
N ASP A 45 12.89 -8.20 10.19
CA ASP A 45 13.85 -8.43 9.11
C ASP A 45 14.48 -7.11 8.63
N GLN A 46 15.78 -6.97 8.85
CA GLN A 46 16.53 -5.79 8.43
C GLN A 46 16.66 -5.68 6.91
N GLU A 47 16.93 -6.78 6.21
CA GLU A 47 17.09 -6.79 4.76
C GLU A 47 15.77 -6.40 4.08
N PHE A 48 14.65 -6.89 4.62
CA PHE A 48 13.33 -6.49 4.19
C PHE A 48 13.11 -4.98 4.37
N ARG A 49 13.45 -4.41 5.54
CA ARG A 49 13.35 -2.95 5.77
C ARG A 49 14.19 -2.16 4.77
N GLU A 50 15.41 -2.59 4.49
CA GLU A 50 16.30 -1.90 3.55
C GLU A 50 15.75 -1.92 2.12
N LYS A 51 15.25 -3.08 1.67
CA LYS A 51 14.60 -3.22 0.35
C LYS A 51 13.31 -2.41 0.27
N PHE A 52 12.48 -2.46 1.31
CA PHE A 52 11.24 -1.69 1.41
C PHE A 52 11.51 -0.18 1.36
N ALA A 53 12.52 0.31 2.08
CA ALA A 53 12.93 1.70 2.06
C ALA A 53 13.43 2.16 0.68
N LYS A 54 14.18 1.30 -0.03
CA LYS A 54 14.63 1.61 -1.41
C LYS A 54 13.46 1.79 -2.38
N ILE A 55 12.42 0.96 -2.29
CA ILE A 55 11.21 1.11 -3.09
C ILE A 55 10.55 2.47 -2.83
N HIS A 56 10.41 2.85 -1.56
CA HIS A 56 9.83 4.15 -1.19
C HIS A 56 10.73 5.33 -1.61
N ALA A 57 12.05 5.16 -1.60
CA ALA A 57 12.98 6.16 -2.09
C ALA A 57 12.82 6.42 -3.59
N GLU A 58 12.56 5.39 -4.40
CA GLU A 58 12.24 5.57 -5.82
C GLU A 58 10.89 6.27 -6.02
N PHE A 59 9.88 5.95 -5.20
CA PHE A 59 8.62 6.67 -5.23
C PHE A 59 8.80 8.18 -4.96
N ILE A 60 9.59 8.55 -3.95
CA ILE A 60 9.89 9.95 -3.58
C ILE A 60 10.57 10.74 -4.71
N LYS A 61 11.27 10.07 -5.63
CA LYS A 61 11.90 10.75 -6.78
C LYS A 61 10.89 11.10 -7.88
N SER A 62 9.69 10.52 -7.84
CA SER A 62 8.67 10.74 -8.85
C SER A 62 7.92 12.05 -8.58
N PRO A 63 7.61 12.87 -9.60
CA PRO A 63 6.97 14.18 -9.40
C PRO A 63 5.60 14.09 -8.71
N GLU A 64 4.88 12.97 -8.87
CA GLU A 64 3.60 12.66 -8.24
C GLU A 64 3.70 12.52 -6.71
N SER A 65 4.89 12.23 -6.19
CA SER A 65 5.11 12.07 -4.75
C SER A 65 5.11 13.41 -4.00
N LYS A 66 5.27 14.53 -4.70
CA LYS A 66 5.46 15.85 -4.09
C LYS A 66 4.25 16.26 -3.22
N SER A 67 3.04 16.09 -3.73
CA SER A 67 1.81 16.41 -2.96
C SER A 67 1.68 15.51 -1.73
N VAL A 68 1.97 14.21 -1.88
CA VAL A 68 1.91 13.22 -0.79
C VAL A 68 2.92 13.53 0.31
N ILE A 69 4.14 13.96 -0.06
CA ILE A 69 5.17 14.38 0.89
C ILE A 69 4.75 15.65 1.63
N GLU A 70 4.22 16.64 0.92
CA GLU A 70 3.73 17.90 1.52
C GLU A 70 2.58 17.66 2.51
N GLU A 71 1.64 16.78 2.19
CA GLU A 71 0.56 16.38 3.10
C GLU A 71 1.08 15.64 4.33
N SER A 72 2.05 14.74 4.15
CA SER A 72 2.69 14.00 5.24
C SER A 72 3.41 14.93 6.22
N ILE A 73 4.13 15.93 5.71
CA ILE A 73 4.79 16.96 6.53
C ILE A 73 3.76 17.75 7.34
N LYS A 74 2.68 18.23 6.70
CA LYS A 74 1.60 18.97 7.38
C LYS A 74 0.93 18.14 8.48
N ALA A 75 0.70 16.85 8.26
CA ALA A 75 0.13 15.96 9.26
C ALA A 75 1.06 15.79 10.47
N TYR A 76 2.37 15.62 10.23
CA TYR A 76 3.37 15.50 11.28
C TYR A 76 3.51 16.78 12.13
N GLU A 77 3.48 17.96 11.49
CA GLU A 77 3.50 19.25 12.21
C GLU A 77 2.27 19.46 13.10
N LYS A 78 1.10 18.95 12.70
CA LYS A 78 -0.11 18.98 13.53
C LYS A 78 0.00 18.09 14.77
N LEU A 79 0.70 16.95 14.68
CA LEU A 79 0.91 16.04 15.81
C LEU A 79 1.93 16.57 16.83
N LYS A 80 2.75 17.58 16.45
CA LYS A 80 3.69 18.26 17.35
C LYS A 80 3.07 19.39 18.18
N LYS A 81 1.81 19.77 17.91
CA LYS A 81 1.03 20.73 18.70
C LYS A 81 0.19 20.00 19.73
#